data_AF-A0A150PYR2-F1
#
_entry.id   AF-A0A150PYR2-F1
#
_cell.length_a   1.000
_cell.length_b   1.000
_cell.length_c   1.000
_cell.angle_alpha   90.00
_cell.angle_beta   90.00
_cell.angle_gamma   90.00
#
_symmetry.space_group_name_H-M   'P 1'
#
loop_
_entity.id
_entity.type
_entity.pdbx_description
1 polymer ?
#
loop_
_entity_poly.entity_id
_entity_poly.type
_entity_poly.pdbx_seq_one_letter_code
_entity_poly.pdbx_strand_id
1 'polypeptide(L)'
;MFSGRTARGIPNAFVEALTPHEHEIPEYPVQNWLTQPIRRAAAAAGREDTLSLWAGQSAALARPRPAAELVAALVEQAEQVIRGLMQP
;
A
#
# COMPACT_ATOMS: atom_id res chain seq x y z
N MET A 1 -9.76 1.97 8.86
CA MET A 1 -10.03 3.19 8.06
C MET A 1 -10.76 2.91 6.75
N PHE A 2 -10.12 2.40 5.69
CA PHE A 2 -10.80 2.30 4.38
C PHE A 2 -11.67 1.06 4.18
N SER A 3 -11.23 -0.12 4.62
CA SER A 3 -11.88 -1.38 4.25
C SER A 3 -12.72 -2.00 5.36
N GLY A 4 -12.52 -1.58 6.62
CA GLY A 4 -13.05 -2.28 7.80
C GLY A 4 -12.17 -3.46 8.26
N ARG A 5 -10.94 -3.56 7.73
CA ARG A 5 -9.91 -4.52 8.14
C ARG A 5 -8.54 -3.84 8.20
N THR A 6 -7.64 -4.36 9.04
CA THR A 6 -6.27 -3.87 9.15
C THR A 6 -5.53 -3.98 7.81
N ALA A 7 -4.89 -2.88 7.41
CA ALA A 7 -4.07 -2.78 6.22
C ALA A 7 -2.97 -1.72 6.45
N ARG A 8 -1.85 -1.84 5.75
CA ARG A 8 -0.75 -0.85 5.81
C ARG A 8 -0.78 0.04 4.58
N GLY A 9 -0.71 1.34 4.80
CA GLY A 9 -0.61 2.33 3.74
C GLY A 9 0.16 3.56 4.18
N ILE A 10 0.41 4.44 3.22
CA ILE A 10 0.93 5.79 3.46
C ILE A 10 -0.15 6.59 4.19
N PRO A 11 0.16 7.24 5.34
CA PRO A 11 -0.78 8.10 6.03
C PRO A 11 -1.30 9.22 5.13
N ASN A 12 -2.56 9.59 5.30
CA ASN A 12 -3.18 10.73 4.64
C ASN A 12 -4.27 11.34 5.51
N ALA A 13 -4.81 12.49 5.08
CA ALA A 13 -5.80 13.25 5.85
C ALA A 13 -7.05 12.42 6.22
N PHE A 14 -7.49 11.51 5.36
CA PHE A 14 -8.61 10.61 5.66
C PHE A 14 -8.31 9.64 6.80
N VAL A 15 -7.11 9.06 6.81
CA VAL A 15 -6.67 8.18 7.90
C VAL A 15 -6.58 8.98 9.20
N GLU A 16 -5.93 10.14 9.18
CA GLU A 16 -5.78 11.01 10.35
C GLU A 16 -7.13 11.45 10.93
N ALA A 17 -8.08 11.82 10.08
CA ALA A 17 -9.42 12.24 10.50
C ALA A 17 -10.26 11.12 11.12
N LEU A 18 -10.08 9.87 10.67
CA LEU A 18 -10.84 8.72 11.17
C LEU A 18 -10.17 7.94 12.28
N THR A 19 -8.87 8.15 12.53
CA THR A 19 -8.14 7.48 13.62
C THR A 19 -8.83 7.65 14.98
N PRO A 20 -9.33 8.84 15.39
CA PRO A 20 -10.07 8.99 16.65
C PRO A 20 -11.37 8.15 16.71
N HIS A 21 -11.93 7.78 15.57
CA HIS A 21 -13.20 7.07 15.41
C HIS A 21 -13.01 5.60 15.04
N GLU A 22 -11.84 5.01 15.27
CA GLU A 22 -11.53 3.65 14.83
C GLU A 22 -12.57 2.60 15.29
N HIS A 23 -13.11 2.76 16.49
CA HIS A 23 -14.11 1.89 17.10
C HIS A 23 -15.51 1.99 16.46
N GLU A 24 -15.78 3.04 15.70
CA GLU A 24 -17.06 3.27 15.00
C GLU A 24 -17.03 2.71 13.56
N ILE A 25 -15.87 2.25 13.09
CA ILE A 25 -15.69 1.79 11.72
C ILE A 25 -16.38 0.44 11.53
N PRO A 26 -17.33 0.32 10.59
CA PRO A 26 -17.96 -0.95 10.26
C PRO A 26 -16.94 -2.00 9.81
N GLU A 27 -17.20 -3.25 10.15
CA GLU A 27 -16.36 -4.37 9.71
C GLU A 27 -16.35 -4.51 8.18
N TYR A 28 -15.30 -5.17 7.68
CA TYR A 28 -15.22 -5.55 6.28
C TYR A 28 -16.39 -6.48 5.88
N PRO A 29 -17.03 -6.30 4.70
CA PRO A 29 -16.71 -5.34 3.64
C PRO A 29 -17.49 -4.03 3.70
N VAL A 30 -18.30 -3.79 4.74
CA VAL A 30 -19.23 -2.65 4.81
C VAL A 30 -18.49 -1.32 4.65
N GLN A 31 -17.42 -1.10 5.42
CA GLN A 31 -16.62 0.12 5.31
C GLN A 31 -15.96 0.26 3.92
N ASN A 32 -15.52 -0.84 3.30
CA ASN A 32 -14.95 -0.79 1.95
C ASN A 32 -15.98 -0.29 0.92
N TRP A 33 -17.24 -0.70 1.05
CA TRP A 33 -18.33 -0.24 0.19
C TRP A 33 -18.67 1.23 0.45
N LEU A 34 -18.81 1.61 1.73
CA LEU A 34 -19.13 2.99 2.11
C LEU A 34 -18.07 4.01 1.63
N THR A 35 -16.79 3.63 1.67
CA THR A 35 -15.70 4.52 1.25
C THR A 35 -15.38 4.44 -0.25
N GLN A 36 -15.95 3.49 -0.99
CA GLN A 36 -15.64 3.32 -2.43
C GLN A 36 -15.99 4.56 -3.28
N PRO A 37 -17.16 5.21 -3.14
CA PRO A 37 -17.48 6.40 -3.91
C PRO A 37 -16.52 7.55 -3.63
N ILE A 38 -16.11 7.73 -2.37
CA ILE A 38 -15.14 8.75 -1.95
C ILE A 38 -13.81 8.54 -2.66
N ARG A 39 -13.27 7.32 -2.61
CA ARG A 39 -11.99 6.99 -3.26
C ARG A 39 -12.04 7.14 -4.78
N ARG A 40 -13.17 6.80 -5.41
CA ARG A 40 -13.37 6.98 -6.85
C ARG A 40 -13.35 8.46 -7.24
N ALA A 41 -14.07 9.30 -6.50
CA ALA A 41 -14.10 10.74 -6.72
C ALA A 41 -12.70 11.38 -6.51
N ALA A 42 -12.00 10.96 -5.47
CA ALA A 42 -10.65 11.41 -5.18
C ALA A 42 -9.65 11.04 -6.29
N ALA A 43 -9.70 9.79 -6.77
CA ALA A 43 -8.86 9.34 -7.88
C ALA A 43 -9.12 10.14 -9.16
N ALA A 44 -10.39 10.38 -9.49
CA ALA A 44 -10.77 11.18 -10.66
C ALA A 44 -10.31 12.64 -10.54
N ALA A 45 -10.25 13.18 -9.32
CA ALA A 45 -9.79 14.53 -9.03
C ALA A 45 -8.26 14.63 -8.81
N GLY A 46 -7.51 13.53 -8.91
CA GLY A 46 -6.07 13.53 -8.62
C GLY A 46 -5.72 13.86 -7.16
N ARG A 47 -6.64 13.62 -6.22
CA ARG A 47 -6.43 13.86 -4.78
C ARG A 47 -6.06 12.58 -4.07
N GLU A 48 -4.91 12.58 -3.41
CA GLU A 48 -4.39 11.42 -2.66
C GLU A 48 -4.81 11.37 -1.19
N ASP A 49 -5.28 12.50 -0.66
CA ASP A 49 -5.68 12.72 0.73
C ASP A 49 -6.79 11.78 1.24
N THR A 50 -7.55 11.18 0.32
CA THR A 50 -8.69 10.30 0.56
C THR A 50 -8.60 8.98 -0.21
N LEU A 51 -7.43 8.66 -0.77
CA LEU A 51 -7.15 7.39 -1.42
C LEU A 51 -6.65 6.33 -0.45
N SER A 52 -6.90 5.05 -0.78
CA SER A 52 -6.23 3.93 -0.12
C SER A 52 -4.82 3.76 -0.66
N LEU A 53 -3.86 4.50 -0.11
CA LEU A 53 -2.45 4.46 -0.52
C LEU A 53 -1.72 3.24 0.07
N TRP A 54 -2.11 2.03 -0.33
CA TRP A 54 -1.51 0.79 0.20
C TRP A 54 -0.04 0.66 -0.16
N ALA A 55 0.78 0.41 0.86
CA ALA A 55 2.23 0.40 0.72
C ALA A 55 2.88 -0.38 1.87
N GLY A 56 3.96 -1.11 1.56
CA GLY A 56 4.86 -1.66 2.56
C GLY A 56 5.76 -0.58 3.19
N GLN A 57 6.49 -0.93 4.25
CA GLN A 57 7.39 0.03 4.92
C GLN A 57 8.55 0.51 4.03
N SER A 58 9.02 -0.34 3.12
CA SER A 58 10.12 -0.02 2.19
C SER A 58 9.65 0.61 0.88
N ALA A 59 8.46 1.23 0.83
CA ALA A 59 7.91 1.81 -0.39
C ALA A 59 8.82 2.85 -1.06
N ALA A 60 9.63 3.58 -0.28
CA ALA A 60 10.63 4.53 -0.80
C ALA A 60 11.74 3.88 -1.65
N LEU A 61 11.92 2.55 -1.58
CA LEU A 61 12.88 1.81 -2.41
C LEU A 61 12.31 1.40 -3.77
N ALA A 62 11.01 1.64 -4.01
CA ALA A 62 10.37 1.31 -5.27
C ALA A 62 10.97 2.15 -6.41
N ARG A 63 11.17 1.51 -7.57
CA ARG A 63 11.70 2.13 -8.78
C ARG A 63 10.79 1.80 -9.96
N PRO A 64 10.38 2.77 -10.78
CA PRO A 64 9.64 2.49 -12.01
C PRO A 64 10.47 1.63 -12.95
N ARG A 65 9.93 0.48 -13.36
CA ARG A 65 10.51 -0.42 -14.37
C ARG A 65 9.47 -1.44 -14.84
N PRO A 66 9.64 -2.05 -16.02
CA PRO A 66 8.83 -3.19 -16.44
C PRO A 66 8.90 -4.34 -15.43
N ALA A 67 7.78 -5.03 -15.22
CA ALA A 67 7.69 -6.12 -14.25
C ALA A 67 8.69 -7.25 -14.56
N ALA A 68 8.89 -7.58 -15.84
CA ALA A 68 9.85 -8.61 -16.25
C ALA A 68 11.30 -8.26 -15.85
N GLU A 69 11.71 -7.01 -16.06
CA GLU A 69 13.04 -6.53 -15.66
C GLU A 69 13.23 -6.50 -14.14
N LEU A 70 12.18 -6.13 -13.39
CA LEU A 70 12.21 -6.19 -11.93
C LEU A 70 12.46 -7.61 -11.44
N VAL A 71 11.70 -8.58 -11.95
CA VAL A 71 11.82 -9.98 -11.53
C VAL A 71 13.19 -10.55 -11.90
N ALA A 72 13.67 -10.30 -13.12
CA ALA A 72 14.99 -10.75 -13.56
C ALA A 72 16.10 -10.20 -12.64
N ALA A 73 16.07 -8.89 -12.35
CA ALA A 73 17.05 -8.26 -11.45
C ALA A 73 16.97 -8.83 -10.03
N LEU A 74 15.77 -9.09 -9.50
CA LEU A 74 15.59 -9.68 -8.17
C LEU A 74 16.19 -11.09 -8.08
N VAL A 75 15.99 -11.92 -9.10
CA VAL A 75 16.57 -13.27 -9.16
C VAL A 75 18.10 -13.19 -9.20
N GLU A 76 18.65 -12.37 -10.09
CA GLU A 76 20.10 -12.18 -10.19
C GLU A 76 20.72 -11.72 -8.86
N GLN A 77 20.11 -10.70 -8.22
CA GLN A 77 20.55 -10.18 -6.92
C GLN A 77 20.45 -11.23 -5.81
N ALA A 78 19.37 -12.01 -5.77
CA ALA A 78 19.20 -13.08 -4.79
C ALA A 78 20.29 -14.16 -4.95
N GLU A 79 20.57 -14.58 -6.18
CA GLU A 79 21.63 -15.56 -6.45
C GLU A 79 23.02 -15.05 -6.05
N GLN A 80 23.31 -13.77 -6.32
CA GLN A 80 24.57 -13.14 -5.89
C GLN A 80 24.72 -13.18 -4.36
N VAL A 81 23.66 -12.82 -3.62
CA VAL A 81 23.65 -12.88 -2.15
C VAL A 81 23.83 -14.31 -1.66
N ILE A 82 23.10 -15.28 -2.22
CA ILE A 82 23.21 -16.69 -1.84
C ILE A 82 24.62 -17.22 -2.07
N ARG A 83 25.22 -16.95 -3.25
CA ARG A 83 26.60 -17.34 -3.54
C ARG A 83 27.58 -16.72 -2.54
N GLY A 84 27.41 -15.44 -2.21
CA GLY A 84 28.25 -14.75 -1.23
C GLY A 84 28.16 -15.34 0.17
N LEU A 85 26.96 -15.80 0.60
CA LEU A 85 26.77 -16.47 1.89
C LEU A 85 27.33 -17.89 1.93
N MET A 86 27.55 -18.53 0.78
CA MET A 86 28.07 -19.89 0.66
C MET A 86 29.60 -19.96 0.51
N GLN A 87 30.29 -18.82 0.36
CA GLN A 87 31.75 -18.81 0.39
C GLN A 87 32.24 -18.70 1.85
N PRO A 88 33.21 -19.52 2.27
CA PRO A 88 33.71 -19.55 3.64
C PRO A 88 34.45 -18.27 4.06
#